data_AF-A0A9E6AAI2-F1
#
_entry.id   AF-A0A9E6AAI2-F1
#
_cell.length_a   1.000
_cell.length_b   1.000
_cell.length_c   1.000
_cell.angle_alpha   90.00
_cell.angle_beta   90.00
_cell.angle_gamma   90.00
#
_symmetry.space_group_name_H-M   'P 1'
#
loop_
_entity.id
_entity.type
_entity.pdbx_description
1 polymer ?
#
loop_
_entity_poly.entity_id
_entity_poly.type
_entity_poly.pdbx_seq_one_letter_code
_entity_poly.pdbx_strand_id
1 'polypeptide(L)'
;MTTPIKNTFEDEISKFPTKTQADLRQALAKRGVIPAELVAACLDELQVDIGTFMIQLLPIAATYARVPISGFHVGAVALGMPPASHIAGPGSLYLGANMEFPAEALSFSVHGEQSATNNAWLSGEVGLQSIAINAAPCGYCRQFLYELTTATKGFNILLKVNEDPNDCSYTIQPLTYYLPDAFGPQNLGVKERLMAPEAHDLKISATDATAQEALASANASYSPYTKNYSGVALKDADGLIFTGRYAENAAYNPSMSPLGSALAFMNMSLPAQAELAITDAVLVEGRSDISQKKVTEVVLSSISPDVSLQYYQAS
;
A
#
# COMPACT_ATOMS: atom_id res chain seq x y z
N MET A 1 5.25 24.32 -7.61
CA MET A 1 4.91 24.96 -6.32
C MET A 1 4.31 23.86 -5.47
N THR A 2 5.00 23.42 -4.42
CA THR A 2 4.48 22.43 -3.49
C THR A 2 3.38 23.08 -2.65
N THR A 3 2.15 22.59 -2.74
CA THR A 3 1.10 22.96 -1.79
C THR A 3 1.60 22.51 -0.41
N PRO A 4 1.79 23.41 0.56
CA PRO A 4 2.31 23.02 1.86
C PRO A 4 1.34 22.01 2.49
N ILE A 5 1.91 20.96 3.10
CA ILE A 5 1.17 20.05 3.95
C ILE A 5 0.47 20.89 5.01
N LYS A 6 -0.86 20.79 5.09
CA LYS A 6 -1.65 21.62 6.01
C LYS A 6 -1.23 21.41 7.47
N ASN A 7 -0.92 20.16 7.86
CA ASN A 7 -0.48 19.76 9.20
C ASN A 7 0.62 18.69 9.10
N THR A 8 1.71 18.87 9.85
CA THR A 8 2.81 17.90 9.91
C THR A 8 2.43 16.64 10.67
N PHE A 9 3.27 15.59 10.59
CA PHE A 9 3.09 14.38 11.40
C PHE A 9 3.02 14.68 12.90
N GLU A 10 3.86 15.62 13.37
CA GLU A 10 3.87 16.03 14.78
C GLU A 10 2.60 16.80 15.18
N ASP A 11 2.06 17.64 14.28
CA ASP A 11 0.79 18.32 14.53
C ASP A 11 -0.35 17.31 14.69
N GLU A 12 -0.39 16.28 13.85
CA GLU A 12 -1.45 15.26 13.88
C GLU A 12 -1.31 14.29 15.05
N ILE A 13 -0.09 13.83 15.35
CA ILE A 13 0.12 12.91 16.48
C ILE A 13 -0.10 13.60 17.82
N SER A 14 0.14 14.91 17.93
CA SER A 14 -0.07 15.68 19.16
C SER A 14 -1.51 15.67 19.67
N LYS A 15 -2.48 15.32 18.81
CA LYS A 15 -3.91 15.23 19.12
C LYS A 15 -4.26 14.00 19.96
N PHE A 16 -3.38 13.00 20.02
CA PHE A 16 -3.57 11.80 20.83
C PHE A 16 -3.04 12.01 22.27
N PRO A 17 -3.51 11.26 23.28
CA PRO A 17 -2.93 11.27 24.62
C PRO A 17 -1.44 10.90 24.61
N THR A 18 -0.63 11.51 25.48
CA THR A 18 0.85 11.39 25.47
C THR A 18 1.38 9.96 25.38
N LYS A 19 0.75 9.01 26.07
CA LYS A 19 1.12 7.58 26.03
C LYS A 19 0.88 7.01 24.63
N THR A 20 -0.35 7.14 24.13
CA THR A 20 -0.71 6.76 22.75
C THR A 20 0.23 7.40 21.71
N GLN A 21 0.64 8.67 21.88
CA GLN A 21 1.59 9.28 20.95
C GLN A 21 2.93 8.55 20.88
N ALA A 22 3.50 8.18 22.03
CA ALA A 22 4.79 7.48 22.07
C ALA A 22 4.71 6.11 21.41
N ASP A 23 3.65 5.37 21.71
CA ASP A 23 3.41 4.04 21.14
C ASP A 23 3.19 4.11 19.62
N LEU A 24 2.39 5.07 19.15
CA LEU A 24 2.16 5.30 17.72
C LEU A 24 3.44 5.71 16.98
N ARG A 25 4.27 6.59 17.55
CA ARG A 25 5.57 6.95 16.93
C ARG A 25 6.43 5.71 16.72
N GLN A 26 6.54 4.87 17.74
CA GLN A 26 7.36 3.66 17.67
C GLN A 26 6.82 2.66 16.65
N ALA A 27 5.49 2.49 16.59
CA ALA A 27 4.85 1.56 15.68
C ALA A 27 4.94 2.03 14.23
N LEU A 28 4.60 3.30 13.95
CA LEU A 28 4.58 3.85 12.60
C LEU A 28 5.97 4.00 11.98
N ALA A 29 7.02 4.14 12.79
CA ALA A 29 8.41 4.05 12.34
C ALA A 29 8.77 2.67 11.75
N LYS A 30 7.94 1.64 12.01
CA LYS A 30 8.09 0.29 11.44
C LYS A 30 7.03 0.09 10.36
N ARG A 31 7.28 0.61 9.15
CA ARG A 31 6.45 0.38 7.94
C ARG A 31 5.05 1.00 8.00
N GLY A 32 4.80 1.96 8.89
CA GLY A 32 3.46 2.54 9.03
C GLY A 32 2.41 1.51 9.51
N VAL A 33 2.83 0.54 10.32
CA VAL A 33 2.00 -0.55 10.83
C VAL A 33 1.74 -0.37 12.32
N ILE A 34 0.49 -0.50 12.73
CA ILE A 34 0.09 -0.57 14.14
C ILE A 34 -0.31 -2.03 14.44
N PRO A 35 0.49 -2.79 15.20
CA PRO A 35 0.20 -4.19 15.50
C PRO A 35 -1.11 -4.37 16.27
N ALA A 36 -1.80 -5.49 16.08
CA ALA A 36 -3.10 -5.79 16.68
C ALA A 36 -3.20 -5.55 18.20
N GLU A 37 -2.17 -5.91 18.97
CA GLU A 37 -2.13 -5.68 20.42
C GLU A 37 -2.11 -4.19 20.78
N LEU A 38 -1.33 -3.40 20.02
CA LEU A 38 -1.29 -1.95 20.20
C LEU A 38 -2.60 -1.32 19.75
N VAL A 39 -3.22 -1.82 18.68
CA VAL A 39 -4.56 -1.39 18.28
C VAL A 39 -5.54 -1.60 19.45
N ALA A 40 -5.58 -2.80 20.03
CA ALA A 40 -6.45 -3.09 21.18
C ALA A 40 -6.19 -2.14 22.37
N ALA A 41 -4.92 -1.93 22.71
CA ALA A 41 -4.53 -1.02 23.79
C ALA A 41 -4.93 0.44 23.52
N CYS A 42 -4.82 0.91 22.27
CA CYS A 42 -5.26 2.24 21.87
C CYS A 42 -6.79 2.38 21.94
N LEU A 43 -7.56 1.38 21.51
CA LEU A 43 -9.02 1.40 21.62
C LEU A 43 -9.48 1.50 23.07
N ASP A 44 -8.84 0.73 23.96
CA ASP A 44 -9.12 0.76 25.40
C ASP A 44 -8.71 2.10 26.03
N GLU A 45 -7.57 2.68 25.65
CA GLU A 45 -7.12 3.98 26.19
C GLU A 45 -8.00 5.15 25.72
N LEU A 46 -8.37 5.15 24.43
CA LEU A 46 -9.14 6.21 23.80
C LEU A 46 -10.65 6.07 24.05
N GLN A 47 -11.11 4.89 24.46
CA GLN A 47 -12.54 4.57 24.63
C GLN A 47 -13.35 4.78 23.34
N VAL A 48 -12.80 4.31 22.21
CA VAL A 48 -13.41 4.41 20.87
C VAL A 48 -13.52 3.05 20.19
N ASP A 49 -14.42 2.93 19.22
CA ASP A 49 -14.46 1.77 18.33
C ASP A 49 -13.34 1.79 17.27
N ILE A 50 -13.10 0.64 16.64
CA ILE A 50 -12.05 0.49 15.62
C ILE A 50 -12.23 1.42 14.42
N GLY A 51 -13.47 1.66 13.97
CA GLY A 51 -13.71 2.54 12.84
C GLY A 51 -13.39 3.99 13.19
N THR A 52 -13.81 4.45 14.35
CA THR A 52 -13.47 5.79 14.86
C THR A 52 -11.95 5.96 14.95
N PHE A 53 -11.23 4.96 15.48
CA PHE A 53 -9.76 5.01 15.54
C PHE A 53 -9.11 5.04 14.16
N MET A 54 -9.60 4.25 13.20
CA MET A 54 -9.12 4.31 11.81
C MET A 54 -9.33 5.70 11.19
N ILE A 55 -10.47 6.37 11.46
CA ILE A 55 -10.74 7.74 10.99
C ILE A 55 -9.79 8.75 11.64
N GLN A 56 -9.50 8.62 12.94
CA GLN A 56 -8.54 9.46 13.66
C GLN A 56 -7.12 9.34 13.10
N LEU A 57 -6.77 8.20 12.51
CA LEU A 57 -5.45 7.96 11.90
C LEU A 57 -5.32 8.48 10.46
N LEU A 58 -6.43 8.82 9.77
CA LEU A 58 -6.39 9.32 8.38
C LEU A 58 -5.51 10.56 8.20
N PRO A 59 -5.56 11.58 9.07
CA PRO A 59 -4.69 12.74 8.95
C PRO A 59 -3.20 12.38 9.10
N ILE A 60 -2.86 11.47 10.02
CA ILE A 60 -1.49 10.95 10.17
C ILE A 60 -1.05 10.26 8.88
N ALA A 61 -1.87 9.37 8.33
CA ALA A 61 -1.58 8.70 7.06
C ALA A 61 -1.36 9.70 5.92
N ALA A 62 -2.20 10.74 5.81
CA ALA A 62 -2.08 11.77 4.78
C ALA A 62 -0.76 12.57 4.83
N THR A 63 -0.06 12.60 5.98
CA THR A 63 1.27 13.23 6.08
C THR A 63 2.34 12.53 5.26
N TYR A 64 2.11 11.27 4.86
CA TYR A 64 3.00 10.50 3.99
C TYR A 64 2.76 10.76 2.49
N ALA A 65 1.71 11.51 2.12
CA ALA A 65 1.35 11.74 0.73
C ALA A 65 2.44 12.52 -0.02
N ARG A 66 2.79 12.09 -1.23
CA ARG A 66 3.73 12.78 -2.12
C ARG A 66 3.00 13.27 -3.35
N VAL A 67 2.53 14.51 -3.31
CA VAL A 67 1.54 15.01 -4.27
C VAL A 67 1.98 16.29 -4.99
N PRO A 68 3.13 16.28 -5.69
CA PRO A 68 3.64 17.45 -6.39
C PRO A 68 2.77 17.93 -7.56
N ILE A 69 1.79 17.15 -8.01
CA ILE A 69 0.90 17.50 -9.13
C ILE A 69 -0.41 18.10 -8.61
N SER A 70 -1.13 17.39 -7.75
CA SER A 70 -2.45 17.81 -7.27
C SER A 70 -2.39 18.68 -6.02
N GLY A 71 -1.37 18.51 -5.18
CA GLY A 71 -1.36 19.04 -3.82
C GLY A 71 -2.42 18.43 -2.89
N PHE A 72 -3.10 17.37 -3.32
CA PHE A 72 -4.23 16.77 -2.62
C PHE A 72 -3.81 15.54 -1.81
N HIS A 73 -3.74 15.71 -0.49
CA HIS A 73 -3.19 14.70 0.42
C HIS A 73 -4.28 13.69 0.83
N VAL A 74 -4.11 12.44 0.41
CA VAL A 74 -5.03 11.34 0.73
C VAL A 74 -4.33 10.39 1.69
N GLY A 75 -4.97 10.15 2.83
CA GLY A 75 -4.61 9.09 3.77
C GLY A 75 -5.62 7.95 3.70
N ALA A 76 -5.13 6.72 3.84
CA ALA A 76 -5.94 5.53 3.96
C ALA A 76 -5.41 4.64 5.10
N VAL A 77 -6.32 3.93 5.76
CA VAL A 77 -5.97 2.99 6.84
C VAL A 77 -6.69 1.68 6.58
N ALA A 78 -5.95 0.60 6.32
CA ALA A 78 -6.51 -0.73 6.14
C ALA A 78 -6.48 -1.52 7.45
N LEU A 79 -7.55 -2.26 7.73
CA LEU A 79 -7.64 -3.20 8.84
C LEU A 79 -7.40 -4.62 8.32
N GLY A 80 -6.29 -5.22 8.78
CA GLY A 80 -5.91 -6.60 8.48
C GLY A 80 -6.91 -7.62 9.00
N MET A 81 -6.69 -8.90 8.71
CA MET A 81 -7.56 -9.95 9.26
C MET A 81 -7.41 -10.04 10.79
N PRO A 82 -8.43 -10.53 11.51
CA PRO A 82 -8.28 -10.78 12.94
C PRO A 82 -7.10 -11.73 13.16
N PRO A 83 -6.28 -11.50 14.20
CA PRO A 83 -5.11 -12.33 14.42
C PRO A 83 -5.52 -13.78 14.69
N ALA A 84 -4.62 -14.71 14.39
CA ALA A 84 -4.79 -16.10 14.80
C ALA A 84 -4.96 -16.18 16.33
N SER A 85 -5.64 -17.22 16.82
CA SER A 85 -5.98 -17.38 18.24
C SER A 85 -4.78 -17.09 19.15
N HIS A 86 -5.05 -16.46 20.31
CA HIS A 86 -4.11 -16.06 21.40
C HIS A 86 -3.66 -14.59 21.41
N ILE A 87 -3.78 -13.84 20.31
CA ILE A 87 -3.56 -12.38 20.31
C ILE A 87 -4.93 -11.68 20.40
N ALA A 88 -5.09 -10.77 21.34
CA ALA A 88 -6.32 -9.99 21.48
C ALA A 88 -6.29 -8.78 20.52
N GLY A 89 -7.42 -8.49 19.87
CA GLY A 89 -7.60 -7.28 19.07
C GLY A 89 -8.35 -7.52 17.76
N PRO A 90 -8.81 -6.44 17.10
CA PRO A 90 -9.57 -6.53 15.86
C PRO A 90 -8.70 -6.92 14.64
N GLY A 91 -7.37 -6.76 14.73
CA GLY A 91 -6.43 -6.89 13.62
C GLY A 91 -5.40 -5.76 13.65
N SER A 92 -4.33 -5.88 12.87
CA SER A 92 -3.34 -4.80 12.70
C SER A 92 -3.88 -3.71 11.76
N LEU A 93 -3.41 -2.47 11.92
CA LEU A 93 -3.72 -1.37 11.02
C LEU A 93 -2.52 -1.02 10.15
N TYR A 94 -2.78 -0.75 8.87
CA TYR A 94 -1.79 -0.47 7.84
C TYR A 94 -2.09 0.88 7.21
N LEU A 95 -1.19 1.84 7.38
CA LEU A 95 -1.35 3.16 6.78
C LEU A 95 -0.91 3.14 5.32
N GLY A 96 -1.50 4.03 4.53
CA GLY A 96 -1.12 4.31 3.16
C GLY A 96 -1.44 5.73 2.76
N ALA A 97 -0.72 6.24 1.78
CA ALA A 97 -0.91 7.57 1.23
C ALA A 97 -0.65 7.60 -0.28
N ASN A 98 -1.21 8.59 -0.96
CA ASN A 98 -1.05 8.73 -2.41
C ASN A 98 0.34 9.27 -2.80
N MET A 99 0.81 8.85 -3.98
CA MET A 99 2.08 9.26 -4.57
C MET A 99 1.89 9.62 -6.04
N GLU A 100 2.48 10.74 -6.45
CA GLU A 100 2.44 11.28 -7.81
C GLU A 100 3.86 11.55 -8.31
N PHE A 101 4.10 11.28 -9.59
CA PHE A 101 5.43 11.36 -10.21
C PHE A 101 5.42 12.47 -11.26
N PRO A 102 6.11 13.61 -11.01
CA PRO A 102 6.19 14.71 -11.97
C PRO A 102 6.79 14.29 -13.31
N ALA A 103 6.35 14.95 -14.38
CA ALA A 103 6.81 14.69 -15.76
C ALA A 103 6.48 13.29 -16.32
N GLU A 104 5.74 12.48 -15.56
CA GLU A 104 5.35 11.13 -15.97
C GLU A 104 3.86 10.99 -16.26
N ALA A 105 3.47 9.85 -16.86
CA ALA A 105 2.07 9.53 -17.11
C ALA A 105 1.30 9.30 -15.80
N LEU A 106 0.07 9.84 -15.72
CA LEU A 106 -0.81 9.70 -14.56
C LEU A 106 -1.15 8.23 -14.21
N SER A 107 -0.98 7.32 -15.17
CA SER A 107 -1.13 5.87 -14.95
C SER A 107 -0.12 5.29 -13.96
N PHE A 108 0.92 6.03 -13.58
CA PHE A 108 1.90 5.59 -12.59
C PHE A 108 1.59 6.07 -11.17
N SER A 109 0.61 6.95 -10.98
CA SER A 109 0.20 7.41 -9.65
C SER A 109 -0.23 6.23 -8.78
N VAL A 110 0.15 6.30 -7.50
CA VAL A 110 -0.33 5.35 -6.48
C VAL A 110 -1.37 6.04 -5.62
N HIS A 111 -2.53 5.41 -5.47
CA HIS A 111 -3.60 5.92 -4.61
C HIS A 111 -3.41 5.51 -3.15
N GLY A 112 -4.01 6.25 -2.21
CA GLY A 112 -3.94 5.93 -0.78
C GLY A 112 -4.45 4.52 -0.48
N GLU A 113 -5.55 4.12 -1.14
CA GLU A 113 -6.14 2.79 -0.98
C GLU A 113 -5.23 1.67 -1.49
N GLN A 114 -4.55 1.88 -2.63
CA GLN A 114 -3.55 0.95 -3.13
C GLN A 114 -2.36 0.87 -2.17
N SER A 115 -1.88 2.01 -1.68
CA SER A 115 -0.75 2.10 -0.76
C SER A 115 -1.02 1.34 0.55
N ALA A 116 -2.17 1.55 1.19
CA ALA A 116 -2.52 0.87 2.45
C ALA A 116 -2.73 -0.64 2.25
N THR A 117 -3.39 -1.03 1.15
CA THR A 117 -3.59 -2.45 0.79
C THR A 117 -2.25 -3.13 0.50
N ASN A 118 -1.37 -2.46 -0.25
CA ASN A 118 -0.03 -2.93 -0.55
C ASN A 118 0.82 -3.08 0.71
N ASN A 119 0.73 -2.13 1.64
CA ASN A 119 1.43 -2.21 2.93
C ASN A 119 0.97 -3.43 3.74
N ALA A 120 -0.33 -3.67 3.82
CA ALA A 120 -0.89 -4.87 4.46
C ALA A 120 -0.39 -6.16 3.80
N TRP A 121 -0.47 -6.24 2.46
CA TRP A 121 -0.06 -7.40 1.70
C TRP A 121 1.44 -7.71 1.81
N LEU A 122 2.30 -6.68 1.74
CA LEU A 122 3.73 -6.80 1.94
C LEU A 122 4.12 -7.12 3.40
N SER A 123 3.22 -6.84 4.34
CA SER A 123 3.35 -7.24 5.74
C SER A 123 2.79 -8.64 6.05
N GLY A 124 2.32 -9.36 5.03
CA GLY A 124 1.89 -10.77 5.16
C GLY A 124 0.40 -10.99 5.39
N GLU A 125 -0.43 -9.94 5.29
CA GLU A 125 -1.88 -10.11 5.34
C GLU A 125 -2.40 -10.93 4.16
N VAL A 126 -3.39 -11.78 4.42
CA VAL A 126 -4.04 -12.66 3.43
C VAL A 126 -5.42 -12.16 2.99
N GLY A 127 -5.84 -11.02 3.53
CA GLY A 127 -7.09 -10.35 3.26
C GLY A 127 -7.22 -9.10 4.12
N LEU A 128 -8.29 -8.35 3.90
CA LEU A 128 -8.61 -7.16 4.69
C LEU A 128 -10.07 -7.22 5.14
N GLN A 129 -10.34 -6.73 6.34
CA GLN A 129 -11.71 -6.56 6.85
C GLN A 129 -12.32 -5.26 6.31
N SER A 130 -11.54 -4.18 6.33
CA SER A 130 -12.02 -2.87 5.90
C SER A 130 -10.89 -1.91 5.55
N ILE A 131 -11.25 -0.80 4.89
CA ILE A 131 -10.36 0.34 4.68
C ILE A 131 -11.09 1.64 4.99
N ALA A 132 -10.45 2.52 5.77
CA ALA A 132 -10.92 3.87 6.03
C ALA A 132 -10.24 4.86 5.09
N ILE A 133 -11.01 5.84 4.62
CA ILE A 133 -10.56 6.89 3.67
C ILE A 133 -11.24 8.22 3.94
N ASN A 134 -10.53 9.32 3.62
CA ASN A 134 -11.01 10.69 3.80
C ASN A 134 -11.83 11.24 2.62
N ALA A 135 -11.85 10.54 1.49
CA ALA A 135 -12.65 10.87 0.32
C ALA A 135 -13.24 9.59 -0.29
N ALA A 136 -14.37 9.70 -0.99
CA ALA A 136 -15.00 8.55 -1.62
C ALA A 136 -14.03 7.90 -2.63
N PRO A 137 -13.93 6.55 -2.66
CA PRO A 137 -12.94 5.88 -3.49
C PRO A 137 -13.28 6.10 -4.96
N CYS A 138 -12.29 6.44 -5.78
CA CYS A 138 -12.49 6.61 -7.21
C CYS A 138 -12.78 5.25 -7.88
N GLY A 139 -13.28 5.25 -9.13
CA GLY A 139 -13.57 4.01 -9.85
C GLY A 139 -12.36 3.08 -9.98
N TYR A 140 -11.16 3.65 -10.11
CA TYR A 140 -9.90 2.91 -10.16
C TYR A 140 -9.62 2.15 -8.85
N CYS A 141 -9.74 2.80 -7.70
CA CYS A 141 -9.57 2.15 -6.39
C CYS A 141 -10.64 1.11 -6.11
N ARG A 142 -11.91 1.38 -6.46
CA ARG A 142 -12.99 0.38 -6.31
C ARG A 142 -12.65 -0.90 -7.06
N GLN A 143 -12.20 -0.75 -8.30
CA GLN A 143 -11.83 -1.89 -9.16
C GLN A 143 -10.57 -2.61 -8.67
N PHE A 144 -9.56 -1.88 -8.18
CA PHE A 144 -8.38 -2.46 -7.54
C PHE A 144 -8.75 -3.29 -6.31
N LEU A 145 -9.55 -2.74 -5.41
CA LEU A 145 -10.00 -3.41 -4.19
C LEU A 145 -10.92 -4.61 -4.48
N TYR A 146 -11.55 -4.65 -5.65
CA TYR A 146 -12.40 -5.78 -6.05
C TYR A 146 -11.60 -7.06 -6.38
N GLU A 147 -10.27 -6.92 -6.51
CA GLU A 147 -9.35 -8.04 -6.73
C GLU A 147 -9.08 -8.86 -5.46
N LEU A 148 -9.33 -8.30 -4.28
CA LEU A 148 -8.94 -8.87 -2.98
C LEU A 148 -9.68 -10.17 -2.65
N THR A 149 -9.02 -11.06 -1.90
CA THR A 149 -9.64 -12.29 -1.36
C THR A 149 -10.96 -12.04 -0.62
N THR A 150 -11.10 -10.88 0.03
CA THR A 150 -12.25 -10.48 0.85
C THR A 150 -13.27 -9.59 0.13
N ALA A 151 -13.02 -9.17 -1.12
CA ALA A 151 -13.84 -8.19 -1.85
C ALA A 151 -15.35 -8.54 -1.90
N THR A 152 -15.68 -9.83 -2.02
CA THR A 152 -17.07 -10.33 -2.03
C THR A 152 -17.42 -11.11 -0.77
N LYS A 153 -16.64 -10.98 0.31
CA LYS A 153 -16.77 -11.73 1.55
C LYS A 153 -16.81 -10.83 2.79
N GLY A 154 -17.34 -9.61 2.63
CA GLY A 154 -17.54 -8.68 3.75
C GLY A 154 -16.47 -7.60 3.91
N PHE A 155 -15.65 -7.32 2.88
CA PHE A 155 -14.77 -6.16 2.89
C PHE A 155 -15.58 -4.85 2.85
N ASN A 156 -15.34 -3.98 3.84
CA ASN A 156 -16.07 -2.72 4.02
C ASN A 156 -15.21 -1.48 3.75
N ILE A 157 -15.83 -0.44 3.21
CA ILE A 157 -15.25 0.90 3.12
C ILE A 157 -15.83 1.75 4.26
N LEU A 158 -14.95 2.37 5.03
CA LEU A 158 -15.29 3.39 6.02
C LEU A 158 -15.01 4.76 5.42
N LEU A 159 -16.04 5.56 5.20
CA LEU A 159 -15.93 6.88 4.61
C LEU A 159 -16.28 7.96 5.63
N LYS A 160 -15.33 8.86 5.91
CA LYS A 160 -15.55 10.03 6.76
C LYS A 160 -16.71 10.88 6.21
N VAL A 161 -17.63 11.34 7.08
CA VAL A 161 -18.86 12.02 6.65
C VAL A 161 -18.62 13.45 6.17
N ASN A 162 -17.63 14.14 6.73
CA ASN A 162 -17.35 15.54 6.43
C ASN A 162 -15.84 15.85 6.55
N GLU A 163 -15.47 17.09 6.21
CA GLU A 163 -14.08 17.55 6.23
C GLU A 163 -13.65 18.15 7.58
N ASP A 164 -14.52 18.19 8.60
CA ASP A 164 -14.16 18.72 9.92
C ASP A 164 -13.05 17.85 10.54
N PRO A 165 -11.86 18.40 10.84
CA PRO A 165 -10.76 17.63 11.40
C PRO A 165 -11.05 17.06 12.79
N ASN A 166 -12.01 17.62 13.53
CA ASN A 166 -12.38 17.16 14.87
C ASN A 166 -13.55 16.16 14.86
N ASP A 167 -14.28 16.05 13.76
CA ASP A 167 -15.35 15.08 13.60
C ASP A 167 -14.77 13.76 13.07
N CYS A 168 -15.01 12.67 13.80
CA CYS A 168 -14.59 11.32 13.42
C CYS A 168 -15.76 10.45 12.96
N SER A 169 -16.92 11.04 12.69
CA SER A 169 -18.09 10.33 12.16
C SER A 169 -17.81 9.76 10.77
N TYR A 170 -18.29 8.54 10.55
CA TYR A 170 -18.10 7.80 9.31
C TYR A 170 -19.34 7.00 8.92
N THR A 171 -19.42 6.67 7.65
CA THR A 171 -20.34 5.66 7.13
C THR A 171 -19.57 4.36 6.88
N ILE A 172 -20.27 3.23 7.00
CA ILE A 172 -19.74 1.92 6.65
C ILE A 172 -20.63 1.31 5.56
N GLN A 173 -20.01 0.92 4.45
CA GLN A 173 -20.70 0.22 3.35
C GLN A 173 -19.79 -0.87 2.79
N PRO A 174 -20.34 -2.02 2.37
CA PRO A 174 -19.55 -3.04 1.67
C PRO A 174 -19.01 -2.48 0.35
N LEU A 175 -17.88 -2.99 -0.14
CA LEU A 175 -17.33 -2.56 -1.44
C LEU A 175 -18.35 -2.69 -2.60
N THR A 176 -19.21 -3.71 -2.55
CA THR A 176 -20.27 -3.95 -3.54
C THR A 176 -21.34 -2.86 -3.60
N TYR A 177 -21.47 -2.03 -2.55
CA TYR A 177 -22.31 -0.84 -2.59
C TYR A 177 -21.73 0.22 -3.55
N TYR A 178 -20.41 0.40 -3.55
CA TYR A 178 -19.73 1.38 -4.39
C TYR A 178 -19.46 0.87 -5.82
N LEU A 179 -19.49 -0.44 -6.02
CA LEU A 179 -19.25 -1.09 -7.31
C LEU A 179 -20.37 -2.11 -7.62
N PRO A 180 -21.59 -1.64 -7.94
CA PRO A 180 -22.67 -2.52 -8.37
C PRO A 180 -22.34 -3.17 -9.71
N ASP A 181 -22.82 -4.40 -9.94
CA ASP A 181 -22.60 -5.19 -11.16
C ASP A 181 -21.12 -5.27 -11.59
N ALA A 182 -20.25 -5.43 -10.60
CA ALA A 182 -18.81 -5.37 -10.75
C ALA A 182 -18.26 -6.40 -11.75
N PHE A 183 -17.33 -5.94 -12.59
CA PHE A 183 -16.43 -6.80 -13.35
C PHE A 183 -15.23 -7.21 -12.48
N GLY A 184 -14.80 -8.47 -12.53
CA GLY A 184 -13.67 -8.97 -11.74
C GLY A 184 -13.15 -10.34 -12.16
N PRO A 185 -12.33 -10.98 -11.32
CA PRO A 185 -11.63 -12.24 -11.65
C PRO A 185 -12.56 -13.33 -12.21
N GLN A 186 -13.76 -13.47 -11.62
CA GLN A 186 -14.75 -14.45 -12.07
C GLN A 186 -15.19 -14.29 -13.52
N ASN A 187 -15.23 -13.05 -14.04
CA ASN A 187 -15.62 -12.78 -15.42
C ASN A 187 -14.58 -13.27 -16.43
N LEU A 188 -13.33 -13.41 -15.99
CA LEU A 188 -12.21 -13.94 -16.76
C LEU A 188 -11.91 -15.41 -16.43
N GLY A 189 -12.74 -16.06 -15.61
CA GLY A 189 -12.56 -17.45 -15.20
C GLY A 189 -11.41 -17.68 -14.21
N VAL A 190 -10.87 -16.62 -13.60
CA VAL A 190 -9.80 -16.68 -12.60
C VAL A 190 -10.42 -16.91 -11.21
N LYS A 191 -9.87 -17.87 -10.46
CA LYS A 191 -10.36 -18.23 -9.12
C LYS A 191 -9.51 -17.63 -8.01
N GLU A 192 -8.23 -17.48 -8.30
CA GLU A 192 -7.23 -16.83 -7.48
C GLU A 192 -7.62 -15.36 -7.28
N ARG A 193 -7.23 -14.80 -6.14
CA ARG A 193 -7.50 -13.40 -5.78
C ARG A 193 -6.31 -12.80 -5.08
N LEU A 194 -6.13 -11.49 -5.24
CA LEU A 194 -5.04 -10.74 -4.63
C LEU A 194 -5.05 -10.91 -3.10
N MET A 195 -3.85 -11.03 -2.51
CA MET A 195 -3.55 -11.39 -1.11
C MET A 195 -3.61 -12.88 -0.76
N ALA A 196 -4.05 -13.76 -1.67
CA ALA A 196 -3.81 -15.19 -1.47
C ALA A 196 -2.29 -15.47 -1.46
N PRO A 197 -1.81 -16.45 -0.67
CA PRO A 197 -0.42 -16.89 -0.76
C PRO A 197 -0.08 -17.38 -2.17
N GLU A 198 0.98 -16.81 -2.75
CA GLU A 198 1.52 -17.17 -4.06
C GLU A 198 2.96 -17.66 -3.89
N ALA A 199 3.35 -18.65 -4.69
CA ALA A 199 4.70 -19.16 -4.73
C ALA A 199 5.02 -19.66 -6.14
N HIS A 200 5.85 -18.90 -6.85
CA HIS A 200 6.37 -19.27 -8.17
C HIS A 200 7.79 -19.84 -8.04
N ASP A 201 8.25 -20.62 -9.02
CA ASP A 201 9.59 -21.26 -9.04
C ASP A 201 10.56 -20.49 -9.95
N LEU A 202 10.50 -19.14 -9.94
CA LEU A 202 11.42 -18.31 -10.72
C LEU A 202 12.83 -18.39 -10.15
N LYS A 203 13.81 -18.37 -11.05
CA LYS A 203 15.25 -18.40 -10.70
C LYS A 203 16.04 -17.35 -11.47
N ILE A 204 17.04 -16.76 -10.81
CA ILE A 204 18.06 -15.89 -11.41
C ILE A 204 19.46 -16.37 -10.97
N SER A 205 20.49 -16.04 -11.74
CA SER A 205 21.87 -16.41 -11.41
C SER A 205 22.57 -15.44 -10.46
N ALA A 206 22.06 -14.22 -10.32
CA ALA A 206 22.63 -13.21 -9.43
C ALA A 206 22.43 -13.61 -7.97
N THR A 207 23.40 -13.33 -7.10
CA THR A 207 23.39 -13.75 -5.69
C THR A 207 23.46 -12.60 -4.70
N ASP A 208 23.51 -11.35 -5.18
CA ASP A 208 23.49 -10.19 -4.30
C ASP A 208 22.12 -10.03 -3.61
N ALA A 209 22.13 -9.39 -2.44
CA ALA A 209 20.95 -9.31 -1.59
C ALA A 209 19.78 -8.57 -2.27
N THR A 210 20.04 -7.45 -2.95
CA THR A 210 18.98 -6.68 -3.63
C THR A 210 18.30 -7.52 -4.71
N ALA A 211 19.07 -8.26 -5.53
CA ALA A 211 18.50 -9.12 -6.56
C ALA A 211 17.72 -10.31 -6.00
N GLN A 212 18.18 -10.91 -4.89
CA GLN A 212 17.47 -12.01 -4.24
C GLN A 212 16.15 -11.55 -3.58
N GLU A 213 16.10 -10.34 -3.02
CA GLU A 213 14.88 -9.74 -2.49
C GLU A 213 13.87 -9.39 -3.60
N ALA A 214 14.36 -8.91 -4.76
CA ALA A 214 13.52 -8.70 -5.94
C ALA A 214 12.96 -10.03 -6.49
N LEU A 215 13.79 -11.09 -6.51
CA LEU A 215 13.35 -12.44 -6.90
C LEU A 215 12.28 -12.98 -5.95
N ALA A 216 12.49 -12.89 -4.63
CA ALA A 216 11.52 -13.34 -3.64
C ALA A 216 10.18 -12.63 -3.82
N SER A 217 10.22 -11.33 -4.12
CA SER A 217 9.03 -10.54 -4.41
C SER A 217 8.34 -10.96 -5.70
N ALA A 218 9.09 -11.24 -6.77
CA ALA A 218 8.54 -11.77 -8.02
C ALA A 218 7.85 -13.12 -7.80
N ASN A 219 8.47 -14.01 -7.02
CA ASN A 219 7.91 -15.32 -6.67
C ASN A 219 6.64 -15.25 -5.82
N ALA A 220 6.38 -14.12 -5.16
CA ALA A 220 5.20 -13.92 -4.34
C ALA A 220 4.20 -12.92 -4.96
N SER A 221 4.39 -12.57 -6.24
CA SER A 221 3.54 -11.63 -7.00
C SER A 221 2.23 -12.26 -7.49
N TYR A 222 1.24 -11.42 -7.76
CA TYR A 222 -0.07 -11.81 -8.27
C TYR A 222 -0.22 -11.35 -9.72
N SER A 223 -0.10 -12.28 -10.68
CA SER A 223 -0.23 -12.00 -12.11
C SER A 223 -0.97 -13.14 -12.83
N PRO A 224 -2.25 -13.41 -12.49
CA PRO A 224 -2.96 -14.53 -13.09
C PRO A 224 -3.33 -14.30 -14.56
N TYR A 225 -3.34 -13.06 -15.05
CA TYR A 225 -3.84 -12.72 -16.38
C TYR A 225 -2.72 -12.78 -17.43
N THR A 226 -1.58 -12.14 -17.17
CA THR A 226 -0.46 -12.12 -18.14
C THR A 226 0.67 -13.09 -17.81
N LYS A 227 0.71 -13.61 -16.57
CA LYS A 227 1.79 -14.47 -16.05
C LYS A 227 3.15 -13.75 -15.97
N ASN A 228 3.17 -12.43 -16.01
CA ASN A 228 4.36 -11.60 -15.76
C ASN A 228 4.65 -11.50 -14.26
N TYR A 229 5.04 -12.61 -13.64
CA TYR A 229 5.43 -12.61 -12.24
C TYR A 229 6.68 -11.74 -12.07
N SER A 230 6.55 -10.63 -11.35
CA SER A 230 7.59 -9.60 -11.28
C SER A 230 7.68 -8.92 -9.92
N GLY A 231 8.88 -8.50 -9.58
CA GLY A 231 9.23 -7.92 -8.29
C GLY A 231 10.38 -6.93 -8.42
N VAL A 232 10.33 -5.90 -7.57
CA VAL A 232 11.34 -4.84 -7.50
C VAL A 232 11.90 -4.79 -6.08
N ALA A 233 13.19 -4.54 -5.97
CA ALA A 233 13.85 -4.19 -4.72
C ALA A 233 14.61 -2.87 -4.87
N LEU A 234 14.46 -1.99 -3.89
CA LEU A 234 15.11 -0.69 -3.79
C LEU A 234 15.97 -0.68 -2.53
N LYS A 235 17.26 -0.34 -2.66
CA LYS A 235 18.15 -0.16 -1.52
C LYS A 235 18.35 1.33 -1.27
N ASP A 236 18.25 1.76 -0.02
CA ASP A 236 18.54 3.15 0.35
C ASP A 236 20.03 3.39 0.69
N ALA A 237 20.35 4.61 1.11
CA ALA A 237 21.70 5.01 1.51
C ALA A 237 22.19 4.35 2.81
N ASP A 238 21.27 3.89 3.66
CA ASP A 238 21.58 3.17 4.90
C ASP A 238 21.71 1.65 4.69
N GLY A 239 21.47 1.19 3.46
CA GLY A 239 21.55 -0.22 3.07
C GLY A 239 20.29 -1.02 3.36
N LEU A 240 19.18 -0.37 3.76
CA LEU A 240 17.89 -1.02 3.93
C LEU A 240 17.30 -1.34 2.55
N ILE A 241 16.69 -2.52 2.44
CA ILE A 241 16.05 -2.99 1.20
C ILE A 241 14.54 -2.95 1.37
N PHE A 242 13.87 -2.27 0.44
CA PHE A 242 12.42 -2.16 0.34
C PHE A 242 11.95 -2.87 -0.92
N THR A 243 11.02 -3.79 -0.76
CA THR A 243 10.53 -4.62 -1.85
C THR A 243 9.12 -4.27 -2.27
N GLY A 244 8.82 -4.56 -3.52
CA GLY A 244 7.49 -4.48 -4.10
C GLY A 244 7.27 -5.61 -5.09
N ARG A 245 6.02 -6.02 -5.23
CA ARG A 245 5.63 -7.11 -6.13
C ARG A 245 4.41 -6.73 -6.92
N TYR A 246 4.33 -7.29 -8.12
CA TYR A 246 3.29 -6.96 -9.06
C TYR A 246 1.93 -7.49 -8.58
N ALA A 247 0.92 -6.64 -8.65
CA ALA A 247 -0.47 -6.99 -8.36
C ALA A 247 -1.32 -6.63 -9.58
N GLU A 248 -1.59 -7.62 -10.43
CA GLU A 248 -2.51 -7.43 -11.54
C GLU A 248 -3.94 -7.23 -11.08
N ASN A 249 -4.73 -6.67 -11.98
CA ASN A 249 -6.16 -6.51 -11.80
C ASN A 249 -6.91 -7.03 -13.03
N ALA A 250 -8.10 -7.60 -12.81
CA ALA A 250 -8.95 -8.10 -13.90
C ALA A 250 -9.23 -7.03 -14.97
N ALA A 251 -9.36 -5.76 -14.57
CA ALA A 251 -9.60 -4.64 -15.48
C ALA A 251 -8.30 -4.04 -16.08
N TYR A 252 -7.17 -4.70 -15.87
CA TYR A 252 -5.82 -4.40 -16.38
C TYR A 252 -5.24 -3.07 -15.91
N ASN A 253 -5.86 -1.94 -16.24
CA ASN A 253 -5.36 -0.60 -15.86
C ASN A 253 -5.18 -0.40 -14.35
N PRO A 254 -6.04 -0.96 -13.47
CA PRO A 254 -5.86 -0.88 -12.02
C PRO A 254 -4.71 -1.71 -11.44
N SER A 255 -3.96 -2.44 -12.27
CA SER A 255 -2.80 -3.20 -11.81
C SER A 255 -1.77 -2.29 -11.17
N MET A 256 -1.25 -2.68 -10.01
CA MET A 256 -0.18 -1.96 -9.32
C MET A 256 1.17 -2.52 -9.76
N SER A 257 2.01 -1.69 -10.38
CA SER A 257 3.36 -2.08 -10.82
C SER A 257 4.25 -2.50 -9.63
N PRO A 258 5.25 -3.38 -9.82
CA PRO A 258 6.14 -3.78 -8.74
C PRO A 258 6.98 -2.59 -8.22
N LEU A 259 7.34 -1.63 -9.08
CA LEU A 259 8.01 -0.40 -8.64
C LEU A 259 7.08 0.48 -7.79
N GLY A 260 5.82 0.69 -8.22
CA GLY A 260 4.84 1.45 -7.45
C GLY A 260 4.59 0.82 -6.07
N SER A 261 4.54 -0.52 -6.04
CA SER A 261 4.48 -1.31 -4.80
C SER A 261 5.69 -1.05 -3.90
N ALA A 262 6.92 -1.09 -4.44
CA ALA A 262 8.15 -0.89 -3.68
C ALA A 262 8.28 0.55 -3.14
N LEU A 263 7.95 1.55 -3.96
CA LEU A 263 7.98 2.96 -3.58
C LEU A 263 6.95 3.29 -2.51
N ALA A 264 5.72 2.76 -2.63
CA ALA A 264 4.68 2.94 -1.61
C ALA A 264 5.12 2.31 -0.27
N PHE A 265 5.71 1.13 -0.32
CA PHE A 265 6.20 0.45 0.87
C PHE A 265 7.39 1.16 1.52
N MET A 266 8.36 1.61 0.71
CA MET A 266 9.49 2.44 1.16
C MET A 266 8.99 3.72 1.81
N ASN A 267 8.04 4.42 1.18
CA ASN A 267 7.47 5.65 1.70
C ASN A 267 6.81 5.45 3.07
N MET A 268 6.07 4.36 3.27
CA MET A 268 5.47 4.05 4.58
C MET A 268 6.48 3.56 5.62
N SER A 269 7.67 3.13 5.19
CA SER A 269 8.73 2.62 6.07
C SER A 269 9.69 3.69 6.58
N LEU A 270 9.66 4.88 5.98
CA LEU A 270 10.49 6.01 6.36
C LEU A 270 9.67 7.05 7.13
N PRO A 271 10.30 7.98 7.85
CA PRO A 271 9.58 9.13 8.41
C PRO A 271 8.78 9.86 7.32
N ALA A 272 7.62 10.42 7.70
CA ALA A 272 6.78 11.17 6.77
C ALA A 272 7.59 12.25 6.03
N GLN A 273 7.48 12.28 4.70
CA GLN A 273 8.21 13.19 3.81
C GLN A 273 9.74 13.02 3.76
N ALA A 274 10.33 11.97 4.36
CA ALA A 274 11.75 11.70 4.23
C ALA A 274 12.17 11.55 2.75
N GLU A 275 13.43 11.83 2.43
CA GLU A 275 13.94 11.61 1.07
C GLU A 275 13.92 10.11 0.74
N LEU A 276 13.50 9.75 -0.48
CA LEU A 276 13.61 8.39 -0.99
C LEU A 276 15.02 8.20 -1.56
N ALA A 277 16.03 8.17 -0.68
CA ALA A 277 17.45 8.15 -1.02
C ALA A 277 17.92 6.79 -1.60
N ILE A 278 17.35 6.40 -2.75
CA ILE A 278 17.62 5.14 -3.42
C ILE A 278 19.05 5.16 -3.97
N THR A 279 19.82 4.11 -3.70
CA THR A 279 21.19 3.91 -4.20
C THR A 279 21.32 2.74 -5.16
N ASP A 280 20.35 1.81 -5.14
CA ASP A 280 20.35 0.61 -5.95
C ASP A 280 18.91 0.17 -6.22
N ALA A 281 18.63 -0.30 -7.43
CA ALA A 281 17.31 -0.73 -7.87
C ALA A 281 17.43 -1.98 -8.75
N VAL A 282 16.69 -3.03 -8.40
CA VAL A 282 16.65 -4.28 -9.15
C VAL A 282 15.22 -4.63 -9.53
N LEU A 283 15.00 -4.98 -10.80
CA LEU A 283 13.78 -5.61 -11.31
C LEU A 283 14.06 -7.06 -11.69
N VAL A 284 13.23 -7.97 -11.20
CA VAL A 284 13.14 -9.36 -11.65
C VAL A 284 11.76 -9.57 -12.28
N GLU A 285 11.71 -10.14 -13.48
CA GLU A 285 10.44 -10.55 -14.10
C GLU A 285 10.55 -11.89 -14.84
N GLY A 286 9.48 -12.68 -14.77
CA GLY A 286 9.30 -13.88 -15.58
C GLY A 286 8.99 -13.56 -17.05
N ARG A 287 9.21 -14.53 -17.94
CA ARG A 287 8.90 -14.39 -19.36
C ARG A 287 7.40 -14.31 -19.61
N SER A 288 6.94 -13.26 -20.28
CA SER A 288 5.53 -13.06 -20.63
C SER A 288 5.37 -12.15 -21.86
N ASP A 289 4.13 -11.87 -22.25
CA ASP A 289 3.80 -10.94 -23.36
C ASP A 289 3.84 -9.45 -22.95
N ILE A 290 4.04 -9.16 -21.66
CA ILE A 290 4.26 -7.80 -21.15
C ILE A 290 5.63 -7.70 -20.44
N SER A 291 6.03 -6.47 -20.10
CA SER A 291 7.26 -6.21 -19.34
C SER A 291 7.09 -4.96 -18.47
N GLN A 292 7.57 -5.02 -17.23
CA GLN A 292 7.62 -3.89 -16.30
C GLN A 292 8.87 -3.03 -16.51
N LYS A 293 9.84 -3.48 -17.31
CA LYS A 293 11.18 -2.86 -17.41
C LYS A 293 11.14 -1.38 -17.77
N LYS A 294 10.55 -1.04 -18.92
CA LYS A 294 10.56 0.34 -19.44
C LYS A 294 9.83 1.31 -18.51
N VAL A 295 8.71 0.88 -17.94
CA VAL A 295 7.94 1.69 -16.98
C VAL A 295 8.74 1.88 -15.70
N THR A 296 9.42 0.85 -15.22
CA THR A 296 10.29 0.92 -14.04
C THR A 296 11.44 1.90 -14.26
N GLU A 297 12.13 1.82 -15.40
CA GLU A 297 13.23 2.74 -15.76
C GLU A 297 12.76 4.21 -15.77
N VAL A 298 11.63 4.46 -16.42
CA VAL A 298 11.07 5.80 -16.58
C VAL A 298 10.70 6.41 -15.22
N VAL A 299 9.89 5.72 -14.43
CA VAL A 299 9.47 6.24 -13.12
C VAL A 299 10.64 6.35 -12.15
N LEU A 300 11.56 5.39 -12.14
CA LEU A 300 12.77 5.46 -11.30
C LEU A 300 13.60 6.71 -11.63
N SER A 301 13.76 7.04 -12.92
CA SER A 301 14.53 8.22 -13.34
C SER A 301 13.94 9.55 -12.86
N SER A 302 12.60 9.59 -12.66
CA SER A 302 11.91 10.78 -12.12
C SER A 302 12.15 11.00 -10.62
N ILE A 303 12.59 9.97 -9.89
CA ILE A 303 12.78 9.98 -8.43
C ILE A 303 14.26 9.99 -8.08
N SER A 304 15.06 9.16 -8.77
CA SER A 304 16.47 8.95 -8.51
C SER A 304 17.22 8.86 -9.86
N PRO A 305 17.47 10.00 -10.52
CA PRO A 305 17.99 10.05 -11.89
C PRO A 305 19.38 9.44 -12.05
N ASP A 306 20.17 9.38 -10.98
CA ASP A 306 21.52 8.81 -10.99
C ASP A 306 21.53 7.28 -10.77
N VAL A 307 20.38 6.67 -10.47
CA VAL A 307 20.27 5.21 -10.22
C VAL A 307 19.88 4.51 -11.52
N SER A 308 20.71 3.56 -11.94
CA SER A 308 20.41 2.66 -13.06
C SER A 308 19.65 1.42 -12.58
N LEU A 309 18.61 1.02 -13.33
CA LEU A 309 17.87 -0.21 -13.04
C LEU A 309 18.69 -1.44 -13.45
N GLN A 310 18.99 -2.31 -12.48
CA GLN A 310 19.48 -3.66 -12.76
C GLN A 310 18.29 -4.56 -13.13
N TYR A 311 18.44 -5.35 -14.19
CA TYR A 311 17.35 -6.14 -14.76
C TYR A 311 17.74 -7.60 -14.91
N TYR A 312 16.91 -8.50 -14.38
CA TYR A 312 17.04 -9.94 -14.55
C TYR A 312 15.74 -10.55 -15.07
N GLN A 313 15.82 -11.20 -16.23
CA GLN A 313 14.74 -12.06 -16.69
C GLN A 313 14.90 -13.44 -16.03
N ALA A 314 13.92 -13.84 -15.25
CA ALA A 314 13.95 -15.13 -14.56
C ALA A 314 13.57 -16.29 -15.49
N SER A 315 14.19 -17.46 -15.26
CA SER A 315 13.86 -18.73 -15.90
C SER A 315 12.76 -19.48 -15.18
#